data_AF-A0AAV1HNL0-F1
#
_entry.id   AF-A0AAV1HNL0-F1
#
_cell.length_a   1.000
_cell.length_b   1.000
_cell.length_c   1.000
_cell.angle_alpha   90.00
_cell.angle_beta   90.00
_cell.angle_gamma   90.00
#
_symmetry.space_group_name_H-M   'P 1'
#
loop_
_entity.id
_entity.type
_entity.pdbx_description
1 polymer ?
#
loop_
_entity_poly.entity_id
_entity_poly.type
_entity_poly.pdbx_seq_one_letter_code
_entity_poly.pdbx_strand_id
1 'polypeptide(L)'
;MYGHGREKKVDAVCVKMIRKMVRDDESLSAKSKVDLGRLPPPQCSLSTHLDRCNHRVACYKRAAAPIFERPKPYDSDQGWETNEEGALEPIWTAGPIMPSSLVDILAVEAESEEEEEEQDETIEDDMNNDEEDY
;
A
#
# COMPACT_ATOMS: atom_id res chain seq x y z
N MET A 1 -12.55 16.36 -23.31
CA MET A 1 -11.63 16.80 -22.25
C MET A 1 -10.20 16.46 -22.66
N TYR A 2 -9.51 17.36 -23.35
CA TYR A 2 -8.08 17.23 -23.70
C TYR A 2 -7.41 18.53 -23.29
N GLY A 3 -6.42 18.49 -22.40
CA GLY A 3 -5.75 19.70 -21.91
C GLY A 3 -4.98 19.55 -20.60
N HIS A 4 -5.16 18.47 -19.84
CA HIS A 4 -4.26 18.18 -18.72
C HIS A 4 -2.98 17.52 -19.24
N GLY A 5 -1.84 18.08 -18.87
CA GLY A 5 -0.53 17.47 -19.12
C GLY A 5 -0.52 16.06 -18.53
N ARG A 6 -0.08 15.08 -19.33
CA ARG A 6 0.06 13.71 -18.86
C ARG A 6 1.32 13.61 -18.02
N GLU A 7 1.17 13.19 -16.78
CA GLU A 7 2.30 12.81 -15.95
C GLU A 7 3.00 11.59 -16.54
N LYS A 8 4.33 11.59 -16.50
CA LYS A 8 5.16 10.50 -17.02
C LYS A 8 5.50 9.44 -15.97
N LYS A 9 5.26 9.74 -14.68
CA LYS A 9 5.61 8.88 -13.54
C LYS A 9 4.41 8.77 -12.61
N VAL A 10 4.15 7.56 -12.12
CA VAL A 10 3.04 7.30 -11.18
C VAL A 10 3.28 8.05 -9.87
N ASP A 11 4.51 8.09 -9.38
CA ASP A 11 4.87 8.80 -8.16
C ASP A 11 4.52 10.30 -8.24
N ALA A 12 4.70 10.93 -9.41
CA ALA A 12 4.30 12.33 -9.61
C ALA A 12 2.79 12.53 -9.53
N VAL A 13 2.01 11.54 -10.00
CA VAL A 13 0.54 11.53 -9.85
C VAL A 13 0.16 11.38 -8.38
N CYS A 14 0.78 10.44 -7.66
CA CYS A 14 0.55 10.25 -6.22
C CYS A 14 0.80 11.54 -5.45
N VAL A 15 1.93 12.20 -5.72
CA VAL A 15 2.29 13.47 -5.06
C VAL A 15 1.24 14.55 -5.30
N LYS A 16 0.81 14.73 -6.56
CA LYS A 16 -0.22 15.71 -6.91
C LYS A 16 -1.57 15.40 -6.28
N MET A 17 -1.94 14.12 -6.21
CA MET A 17 -3.19 13.70 -5.58
C MET A 17 -3.16 13.94 -4.07
N ILE A 18 -2.07 13.60 -3.40
CA ILE A 18 -1.89 13.85 -1.97
C ILE A 18 -1.93 15.34 -1.67
N ARG A 19 -1.17 16.17 -2.40
CA ARG A 19 -1.23 17.64 -2.22
C ARG A 19 -2.64 18.19 -2.43
N LYS A 20 -3.37 17.69 -3.43
CA LYS A 20 -4.76 18.09 -3.65
C LYS A 20 -5.71 17.66 -2.52
N MET A 21 -5.47 16.50 -1.90
CA MET A 21 -6.28 16.00 -0.78
C MET A 21 -5.99 16.75 0.52
N VAL A 22 -4.72 17.10 0.76
CA VAL A 22 -4.28 17.89 1.93
C VAL A 22 -4.59 19.38 1.75
N ARG A 23 -4.69 19.86 0.51
CA ARG A 23 -4.63 21.26 0.03
C ARG A 23 -3.19 21.72 -0.14
N ASP A 24 -2.95 22.51 -1.19
CA ASP A 24 -1.59 22.79 -1.70
C ASP A 24 -0.66 23.50 -0.70
N ASP A 25 -1.22 24.21 0.28
CA ASP A 25 -0.49 24.99 1.30
C ASP A 25 -0.52 24.38 2.70
N GLU A 26 -1.16 23.21 2.89
CA GLU A 26 -1.28 22.54 4.18
C GLU A 26 -0.27 21.39 4.32
N SER A 27 0.16 21.12 5.55
CA SER A 27 1.04 19.98 5.86
C SER A 27 0.22 18.70 6.09
N LEU A 28 0.76 17.56 5.65
CA LEU A 28 0.22 16.24 5.92
C LEU A 28 0.53 15.85 7.38
N SER A 29 -0.51 15.63 8.18
CA SER A 29 -0.41 15.13 9.56
C SER A 29 -1.27 13.89 9.77
N ALA A 30 -1.14 13.22 10.92
CA ALA A 30 -2.01 12.11 11.30
C ALA A 30 -3.51 12.50 11.35
N LYS A 31 -3.81 13.78 11.60
CA LYS A 31 -5.18 14.32 11.63
C LYS A 31 -5.72 14.62 10.21
N SER A 32 -4.87 14.60 9.18
CA SER A 32 -5.28 14.85 7.80
C SER A 32 -6.14 13.69 7.28
N LYS A 33 -7.38 13.98 6.88
CA LYS A 33 -8.32 13.00 6.31
C LYS A 33 -7.99 12.70 4.84
N VAL A 34 -6.87 12.03 4.59
CA VAL A 34 -6.44 11.61 3.25
C VAL A 34 -6.86 10.18 2.99
N ASP A 35 -7.73 9.98 1.98
CA ASP A 35 -8.13 8.66 1.52
C ASP A 35 -7.02 8.06 0.63
N LEU A 36 -6.11 7.32 1.25
CA LEU A 36 -4.99 6.64 0.57
C LEU A 36 -5.47 5.57 -0.43
N GLY A 37 -6.68 5.03 -0.26
CA GLY A 37 -7.23 4.01 -1.16
C GLY A 37 -7.54 4.54 -2.57
N ARG A 38 -7.61 5.87 -2.73
CA ARG A 38 -7.78 6.52 -4.04
C ARG A 38 -6.47 6.74 -4.78
N LEU A 39 -5.33 6.57 -4.12
CA LEU A 39 -4.04 6.75 -4.75
C LEU A 39 -3.72 5.54 -5.63
N PRO A 40 -3.12 5.75 -6.81
CA PRO A 40 -2.56 4.62 -7.54
C PRO A 40 -1.44 3.99 -6.71
N PRO A 41 -1.18 2.67 -6.87
CA PRO A 41 -0.07 2.03 -6.21
C PRO A 41 1.24 2.72 -6.60
N PRO A 42 2.18 2.90 -5.67
CA PRO A 42 3.46 3.57 -5.95
C PRO A 42 4.24 2.78 -6.99
N GLN A 43 5.11 3.48 -7.75
CA GLN A 43 5.85 2.87 -8.84
C GLN A 43 6.67 1.65 -8.39
N CYS A 44 7.25 1.71 -7.20
CA CYS A 44 8.07 0.63 -6.62
C CYS A 44 7.29 -0.64 -6.27
N SER A 45 5.98 -0.54 -6.00
CA SER A 45 5.12 -1.69 -5.76
C SER A 45 4.49 -2.18 -7.07
N LEU A 46 4.18 -1.26 -7.98
CA LEU A 46 3.67 -1.61 -9.28
C LEU A 46 4.70 -2.42 -10.09
N SER A 47 5.99 -2.05 -10.04
CA SER A 47 7.05 -2.79 -10.73
C SER A 47 7.14 -4.24 -10.26
N THR A 48 7.20 -4.47 -8.95
CA THR A 48 7.31 -5.82 -8.40
C THR A 48 6.07 -6.67 -8.69
N HIS A 49 4.89 -6.05 -8.69
CA HIS A 49 3.66 -6.71 -9.14
C HIS A 49 3.74 -7.14 -10.61
N LEU A 50 4.23 -6.26 -11.49
CA LEU A 50 4.41 -6.58 -12.90
C LEU A 50 5.41 -7.72 -13.09
N ASP A 51 6.50 -7.75 -12.34
CA ASP A 51 7.50 -8.82 -12.40
C ASP A 51 6.89 -10.18 -12.03
N ARG A 52 6.09 -10.25 -10.96
CA ARG A 52 5.36 -11.47 -10.59
C ARG A 52 4.39 -11.91 -11.68
N CYS A 53 3.65 -10.98 -12.26
CA CYS A 53 2.74 -11.26 -13.36
C CYS A 53 3.49 -11.79 -14.59
N ASN A 54 4.62 -11.16 -14.92
CA ASN A 54 5.50 -11.56 -16.01
C ASN A 54 6.07 -12.96 -15.80
N HIS A 55 6.52 -13.29 -14.59
CA HIS A 55 6.97 -14.63 -14.21
C HIS A 55 5.88 -15.68 -14.46
N ARG A 56 4.65 -15.43 -13.99
CA ARG A 56 3.52 -16.35 -14.21
C ARG A 56 3.20 -16.54 -15.69
N VAL A 57 3.15 -15.44 -16.44
CA VAL A 57 2.92 -15.49 -17.90
C VAL A 57 4.05 -16.24 -18.61
N ALA A 58 5.30 -16.03 -18.19
CA ALA A 58 6.47 -16.73 -18.69
C ALA A 58 6.38 -18.25 -18.46
N CYS A 59 5.90 -18.67 -17.28
CA CYS A 59 5.63 -20.08 -16.96
C CYS A 59 4.55 -20.67 -17.86
N TYR A 60 3.42 -19.97 -18.05
CA TYR A 60 2.34 -20.46 -18.92
C TYR A 60 2.76 -20.56 -20.39
N LYS A 61 3.46 -19.55 -20.93
CA LYS A 61 3.95 -19.57 -22.32
C LYS A 61 4.91 -20.72 -22.60
N ARG A 62 5.68 -21.15 -21.59
CA ARG A 62 6.64 -22.26 -21.69
C ARG A 62 6.06 -23.61 -21.30
N ALA A 63 4.79 -23.69 -20.88
CA ALA A 63 4.18 -24.93 -20.40
C ALA A 63 4.15 -26.04 -21.47
N ALA A 64 4.05 -25.67 -22.75
CA ALA A 64 4.06 -26.59 -23.88
C ALA A 64 5.46 -26.87 -24.45
N ALA A 65 6.49 -26.17 -23.98
CA ALA A 65 7.86 -26.35 -24.46
C ALA A 65 8.54 -27.48 -23.67
N PRO A 66 9.29 -28.39 -24.33
CA PRO A 66 10.10 -29.41 -23.65
C PRO A 66 11.41 -28.81 -23.11
N ILE A 67 11.35 -27.60 -22.56
CA ILE A 67 12.49 -26.89 -21.98
C ILE A 67 12.49 -27.18 -20.47
N PHE A 68 13.56 -27.83 -20.01
CA PHE A 68 13.73 -28.17 -18.59
C PHE A 68 14.07 -26.95 -17.72
N GLU A 69 14.78 -25.98 -18.29
CA GLU A 69 15.23 -24.79 -17.59
C GLU A 69 14.12 -23.72 -17.55
N ARG A 70 13.61 -23.46 -16.35
CA ARG A 70 12.62 -22.41 -16.08
C ARG A 70 13.28 -21.37 -15.17
N PRO A 71 13.06 -20.06 -15.43
CA PRO A 71 13.48 -19.05 -14.47
C PRO A 71 12.84 -19.37 -13.13
N LYS A 72 13.65 -19.42 -12.08
CA LYS A 72 13.18 -19.66 -10.73
C LYS A 72 12.45 -18.43 -10.23
N PRO A 73 11.41 -18.56 -9.40
CA PRO A 73 10.65 -17.39 -8.92
C PRO A 73 11.51 -16.36 -8.18
N TYR A 74 12.62 -16.79 -7.59
CA TYR A 74 13.58 -15.94 -6.86
C TYR A 74 14.78 -15.46 -7.71
N ASP A 75 14.78 -15.73 -9.02
CA ASP A 75 15.75 -15.09 -9.91
C ASP A 75 15.47 -13.59 -9.99
N SER A 76 16.47 -12.80 -10.41
CA SER A 76 16.30 -11.35 -10.58
C SER A 76 15.13 -11.02 -11.50
N ASP A 77 14.40 -9.95 -11.17
CA ASP A 77 13.26 -9.44 -11.94
C ASP A 77 12.08 -10.42 -12.09
N GLN A 78 11.94 -11.38 -11.17
CA GLN A 78 10.78 -12.28 -11.12
C GLN A 78 9.74 -11.89 -10.07
N GLY A 79 10.10 -10.98 -9.16
CA GLY A 79 9.19 -10.38 -8.17
C GLY A 79 8.90 -11.25 -6.94
N TRP A 80 9.68 -12.31 -6.72
CA TRP A 80 9.64 -13.12 -5.50
C TRP A 80 11.02 -13.23 -4.86
N GLU A 81 11.02 -13.46 -3.56
CA GLU A 81 12.22 -13.76 -2.77
C GLU A 81 11.97 -15.00 -1.90
N THR A 82 13.03 -15.50 -1.31
CA THR A 82 12.96 -16.64 -0.38
C THR A 82 13.24 -16.13 1.02
N ASN A 83 12.32 -16.38 1.94
CA ASN A 83 12.51 -15.99 3.34
C ASN A 83 13.54 -16.89 4.05
N GLU A 84 13.87 -16.57 5.31
CA GLU A 84 14.84 -17.32 6.10
C GLU A 84 14.46 -18.81 6.32
N GLU A 85 13.17 -19.13 6.24
CA GLU A 85 12.62 -20.49 6.38
C GLU A 85 12.63 -21.28 5.06
N GLY A 86 13.05 -20.67 3.95
CA GLY A 86 13.03 -21.28 2.62
C GLY A 86 11.69 -21.19 1.91
N ALA A 87 10.70 -20.47 2.46
CA ALA A 87 9.41 -20.24 1.83
C ALA A 87 9.48 -19.09 0.82
N LEU A 88 8.68 -19.18 -0.24
CA LEU A 88 8.62 -18.17 -1.28
C LEU A 88 7.66 -17.04 -0.86
N GLU A 89 8.15 -15.81 -0.85
CA GLU A 89 7.36 -14.62 -0.55
C GLU A 89 7.42 -13.58 -1.69
N PRO A 90 6.34 -12.84 -1.94
CA PRO A 90 6.34 -11.80 -2.96
C PRO A 90 7.12 -10.58 -2.48
N ILE A 91 7.95 -10.01 -3.35
CA ILE A 91 8.61 -8.73 -3.08
C ILE A 91 7.54 -7.64 -3.17
N TRP A 92 7.07 -7.12 -2.03
CA TRP A 92 5.97 -6.15 -2.02
C TRP A 92 6.34 -4.81 -2.65
N THR A 93 7.56 -4.34 -2.38
CA THR A 93 8.08 -3.07 -2.89
C THR A 93 9.57 -3.18 -3.17
N ALA A 94 10.05 -2.52 -4.23
CA ALA A 94 11.48 -2.44 -4.56
C ALA A 94 12.18 -1.23 -3.91
N GLY A 95 11.54 -0.56 -2.96
CA GLY A 95 12.02 0.68 -2.35
C GLY A 95 10.96 1.38 -1.52
N PRO A 96 11.22 2.65 -1.11
CA PRO A 96 10.29 3.44 -0.32
C PRO A 96 8.93 3.59 -1.01
N ILE A 97 7.86 3.34 -0.26
CA ILE A 97 6.47 3.51 -0.73
C ILE A 97 6.15 4.99 -0.93
N MET A 98 6.64 5.84 -0.04
CA MET A 98 6.44 7.27 -0.10
C MET A 98 7.49 7.92 -1.00
N PRO A 99 7.11 8.66 -2.06
CA PRO A 99 8.03 9.48 -2.82
C PRO A 99 8.74 10.50 -1.92
N SER A 100 10.05 10.63 -2.05
CA SER A 100 10.86 11.56 -1.23
C SER A 100 10.40 13.02 -1.32
N SER A 101 9.78 13.41 -2.43
CA SER A 101 9.18 14.74 -2.62
C SER A 101 7.97 15.04 -1.71
N LEU A 102 7.46 14.04 -0.97
CA LEU A 102 6.42 14.23 0.05
C LEU A 102 6.98 14.47 1.44
N VAL A 103 8.28 14.22 1.66
CA VAL A 103 8.90 14.46 2.97
C VAL A 103 8.77 15.94 3.35
N ASP A 104 8.87 16.84 2.37
CA ASP A 104 8.78 18.28 2.58
C ASP A 104 7.39 18.78 3.03
N ILE A 105 6.33 17.99 2.81
CA ILE A 105 4.96 18.36 3.21
C ILE A 105 4.53 17.73 4.53
N LEU A 106 5.35 16.86 5.13
CA LEU A 106 5.03 16.28 6.42
C LEU A 106 5.04 17.38 7.49
N ALA A 107 4.01 17.40 8.32
CA ALA A 107 4.03 18.24 9.51
C ALA A 107 5.23 17.85 10.36
N VAL A 108 6.02 18.82 10.81
CA VAL A 108 7.01 18.56 11.85
C VAL A 108 6.21 18.21 13.09
N GLU A 109 6.30 16.95 13.52
CA GLU A 109 5.73 16.52 14.79
C GLU A 109 6.41 17.35 15.89
N ALA A 110 5.75 18.40 16.34
CA ALA A 110 6.05 18.97 17.64
C ALA A 110 5.68 17.88 18.65
N GLU A 111 6.65 17.40 19.41
CA GLU A 111 6.44 16.55 20.59
C GLU A 111 5.60 17.33 21.62
N SER A 112 4.30 17.44 21.39
CA SER A 112 3.31 17.94 22.35
C SER A 112 1.92 17.80 21.75
N GLU A 113 1.17 16.81 22.20
CA GLU A 113 -0.25 16.92 22.57
C GLU A 113 -0.74 15.52 22.96
N GLU A 114 -0.58 15.27 24.27
CA GLU A 114 -1.46 14.52 25.16
C GLU A 114 -2.42 13.54 24.46
N GLU A 115 -2.15 12.25 24.66
CA GLU A 115 -3.09 11.16 24.47
C GLU A 115 -4.37 11.47 25.28
N GLU A 116 -5.40 12.03 24.63
CA GLU A 116 -6.76 11.93 25.16
C GLU A 116 -7.15 10.46 25.08
N GLU A 117 -6.95 9.75 26.18
CA GLU A 117 -7.53 8.43 26.42
C GLU A 117 -9.05 8.52 26.16
N GLU A 118 -9.50 7.99 25.03
CA GLU A 118 -10.92 7.64 24.87
C GLU A 118 -11.25 6.63 25.97
N GLN A 119 -11.87 7.11 27.05
CA GLN A 119 -12.49 6.24 28.05
C GLN A 119 -13.57 5.43 27.33
N ASP A 120 -13.26 4.16 27.09
CA ASP A 120 -14.20 3.13 26.67
C ASP A 120 -15.24 2.96 27.79
N GLU A 121 -16.31 3.75 27.76
CA GLU A 121 -17.48 3.52 28.60
C GLU A 121 -18.09 2.19 28.19
N THR A 122 -17.64 1.11 28.84
CA THR A 122 -18.24 -0.20 28.74
C THR A 122 -19.67 -0.10 29.27
N ILE A 123 -20.65 -0.02 28.37
CA ILE A 123 -22.07 -0.15 28.73
C ILE A 123 -22.30 -1.62 29.09
N GLU A 124 -22.14 -1.93 30.38
CA GLU A 124 -22.70 -3.14 31.00
C GLU A 124 -24.23 -2.99 31.03
N ASP A 125 -24.90 -3.30 29.92
CA ASP A 125 -26.36 -3.44 29.93
C ASP A 125 -26.73 -4.87 30.35
N ASP A 126 -26.99 -4.93 31.66
CA ASP A 126 -27.70 -5.93 32.45
C ASP A 126 -29.01 -6.38 31.77
N MET A 127 -28.92 -7.38 30.88
CA MET A 127 -30.09 -8.10 30.36
C MET A 127 -30.49 -9.19 31.35
N ASN A 128 -31.12 -8.77 32.44
CA ASN A 128 -31.82 -9.65 33.36
C ASN A 128 -33.34 -9.41 33.25
N ASN A 129 -34.08 -10.53 33.24
CA ASN A 129 -35.55 -10.68 33.25
C ASN A 129 -36.32 -10.37 31.93
N ASP A 130 -37.23 -11.21 31.44
CA ASP A 130 -38.24 -12.01 32.14
C ASP A 130 -38.68 -13.26 31.34
N GLU A 131 -39.10 -14.27 32.12
CA GLU A 131 -40.17 -15.28 31.91
C GLU A 131 -40.50 -15.79 30.48
N GLU A 132 -40.42 -17.12 30.29
CA GLU A 132 -41.51 -17.84 29.63
C GLU A 132 -41.63 -19.29 30.17
N ASP A 133 -42.77 -19.55 30.80
CA ASP A 133 -43.32 -20.85 31.18
C ASP A 133 -43.29 -21.87 30.02
N TYR A 134 -42.91 -23.12 30.31
CA TYR A 134 -43.68 -24.37 30.05
C TYR A 134 -42.87 -25.63 30.39
#